data_AF-A0A6V8E9I7-F1
#
_entry.id   AF-A0A6V8E9I7-F1
#
_cell.length_a   1.000
_cell.length_b   1.000
_cell.length_c   1.000
_cell.angle_alpha   90.00
_cell.angle_beta   90.00
_cell.angle_gamma   90.00
#
_symmetry.space_group_name_H-M   'P 1'
#
loop_
_entity.id
_entity.type
_entity.pdbx_description
1 polymer ?
#
loop_
_entity_poly.entity_id
_entity_poly.type
_entity_poly.pdbx_seq_one_letter_code
_entity_poly.pdbx_strand_id
1 'polypeptide(L)'
;MCGILGIVGQPNSHVNQLLYDGLTVLQHRGQDAAGILTDTGSHFRLRKSNGLVSDVFFKRHMLRLEGNVGIGHVRYPTAGS
;
A
#
# COMPACT_ATOMS: atom_id res chain seq x y z
N MET A 1 1.52 -15.79 -6.11
CA MET A 1 1.15 -15.71 -4.67
C MET A 1 1.33 -14.28 -4.23
N CYS A 2 0.30 -13.65 -3.68
CA CYS A 2 0.28 -12.23 -3.29
C CYS A 2 1.47 -11.81 -2.42
N GLY A 3 1.76 -10.50 -2.41
CA GLY A 3 2.77 -9.89 -1.53
C GLY A 3 2.11 -9.00 -0.48
N ILE A 4 2.63 -9.03 0.75
CA ILE A 4 2.23 -8.15 1.85
C ILE A 4 3.45 -7.43 2.41
N LEU A 5 3.24 -6.21 2.90
CA LEU A 5 4.26 -5.42 3.60
C LEU A 5 3.59 -4.66 4.74
N GLY A 6 4.23 -4.60 5.91
CA GLY A 6 3.79 -3.81 7.04
C GLY A 6 4.94 -3.00 7.61
N ILE A 7 4.68 -1.75 7.97
CA ILE A 7 5.69 -0.84 8.52
C ILE A 7 5.13 -0.16 9.78
N VAL A 8 5.94 -0.20 10.85
CA VAL A 8 5.76 0.61 12.06
C VAL A 8 6.92 1.60 12.12
N GLY A 9 6.63 2.85 11.78
CA GLY A 9 7.58 3.95 11.73
C GLY A 9 7.66 4.74 13.03
N GLN A 10 8.60 5.68 13.06
CA GLN A 10 8.77 6.60 14.19
C GLN A 10 7.55 7.53 14.34
N PRO A 11 7.28 8.08 15.54
CA PRO A 11 6.26 9.10 15.74
C PRO A 11 6.45 10.29 14.78
N ASN A 12 5.35 10.92 14.37
CA ASN A 12 5.33 12.07 13.44
C ASN A 12 5.97 11.81 12.06
N SER A 13 6.08 10.55 11.63
CA SER A 13 6.53 10.17 10.28
C SER A 13 5.38 9.65 9.41
N HIS A 14 5.62 9.50 8.11
CA HIS A 14 4.68 8.90 7.17
C HIS A 14 5.32 7.69 6.49
N VAL A 15 4.63 6.55 6.52
CA VAL A 15 5.14 5.29 5.95
C VAL A 15 4.66 5.02 4.52
N ASN A 16 3.80 5.87 3.97
CA ASN A 16 3.21 5.71 2.64
C ASN A 16 4.25 5.48 1.53
N GLN A 17 5.32 6.27 1.46
CA GLN A 17 6.34 6.14 0.41
C GLN A 17 7.11 4.83 0.55
N LEU A 18 7.50 4.46 1.79
CA LEU A 18 8.20 3.19 2.05
C LEU A 18 7.32 1.98 1.71
N LEU A 19 6.00 2.06 1.98
CA LEU A 19 5.05 1.05 1.56
C LEU A 19 4.97 0.95 0.04
N TYR A 20 4.87 2.08 -0.67
CA TYR A 20 4.85 2.11 -2.14
C TYR A 20 6.12 1.51 -2.75
N ASP A 21 7.30 1.92 -2.26
CA ASP A 21 8.59 1.45 -2.75
C ASP A 21 8.76 -0.05 -2.51
N GLY A 22 8.43 -0.52 -1.30
CA GLY A 22 8.49 -1.93 -0.96
C GLY A 22 7.49 -2.78 -1.76
N LEU A 23 6.27 -2.29 -2.00
CA LEU A 23 5.31 -2.97 -2.87
C LEU A 23 5.77 -3.03 -4.32
N THR A 24 6.50 -2.02 -4.81
CA THR A 24 7.09 -2.03 -6.16
C THR A 24 8.12 -3.15 -6.30
N VAL A 25 8.96 -3.38 -5.28
CA VAL A 25 9.90 -4.52 -5.25
C VAL A 25 9.16 -5.86 -5.16
N LEU A 26 8.04 -5.90 -4.41
CA LEU A 26 7.19 -7.08 -4.31
C LEU A 26 6.23 -7.27 -5.50
N GLN A 27 6.23 -6.41 -6.52
CA GLN A 27 5.27 -6.43 -7.64
C GLN A 27 5.24 -7.77 -8.38
N HIS A 28 6.35 -8.50 -8.42
CA HIS A 28 6.44 -9.84 -9.00
C HIS A 28 5.51 -10.87 -8.32
N ARG A 29 5.05 -10.58 -7.10
CA ARG A 29 4.13 -11.42 -6.34
C ARG A 29 2.66 -11.20 -6.73
N GLY A 30 2.32 -10.13 -7.44
CA GLY A 30 0.95 -9.88 -7.89
C GLY A 30 0.85 -8.60 -8.70
N GLN A 31 0.22 -8.68 -9.88
CA GLN A 31 0.13 -7.55 -10.82
C GLN A 31 -1.31 -7.12 -11.12
N ASP A 32 -2.29 -7.79 -10.51
CA ASP A 32 -3.70 -7.58 -10.81
C ASP A 32 -4.31 -6.42 -10.00
N ALA A 33 -3.87 -6.22 -8.74
CA ALA A 33 -4.30 -5.10 -7.92
C ALA A 33 -3.25 -4.72 -6.87
N ALA A 34 -3.35 -3.50 -6.36
CA ALA A 34 -2.54 -3.03 -5.23
C ALA A 34 -3.38 -2.25 -4.21
N GLY A 35 -2.93 -2.22 -2.96
CA GLY A 35 -3.58 -1.47 -1.88
C GLY A 35 -2.62 -1.07 -0.77
N ILE A 36 -2.80 0.13 -0.23
CA ILE A 36 -2.11 0.64 0.97
C ILE A 36 -3.17 1.17 1.93
N LEU A 37 -3.04 0.81 3.20
CA LEU A 37 -3.79 1.35 4.33
C LEU A 37 -2.80 1.89 5.36
N THR A 38 -3.00 3.14 5.79
CA THR A 38 -2.24 3.77 6.88
C THR A 38 -3.17 4.17 8.02
N ASP A 39 -2.62 4.26 9.22
CA ASP A 39 -3.31 4.68 10.44
C ASP A 39 -2.79 6.04 10.92
N THR A 40 -3.70 7.01 11.08
CA THR A 40 -3.38 8.34 11.62
C THR A 40 -3.44 8.39 13.15
N GLY A 41 -3.74 7.27 13.82
CA GLY A 41 -4.01 7.16 15.26
C GLY A 41 -5.48 7.40 15.63
N SER A 42 -6.28 7.89 14.69
CA SER A 42 -7.73 8.15 14.87
C SER A 42 -8.57 7.59 13.74
N HIS A 43 -8.03 7.52 12.54
CA HIS A 43 -8.72 7.02 11.35
C HIS A 43 -7.76 6.25 10.44
N PHE A 44 -8.33 5.29 9.71
CA PHE A 44 -7.63 4.64 8.62
C PHE A 44 -7.76 5.43 7.32
N ARG A 45 -6.66 5.49 6.56
CA ARG A 45 -6.60 6.04 5.21
C ARG A 45 -6.33 4.89 4.25
N LEU A 46 -7.24 4.65 3.30
CA LEU A 46 -7.14 3.53 2.36
C LEU A 46 -7.09 4.03 0.92
N ARG A 47 -6.18 3.46 0.14
CA ARG A 47 -6.24 3.47 -1.32
C ARG A 47 -6.00 2.06 -1.83
N LYS A 48 -6.94 1.53 -2.61
CA LYS A 48 -6.78 0.29 -3.39
C LYS A 48 -7.45 0.42 -4.75
N SER A 49 -6.95 -0.32 -5.74
CA SER A 49 -7.52 -0.44 -7.08
C SER A 49 -6.86 -1.60 -7.82
N ASN A 50 -7.47 -2.03 -8.91
CA ASN A 50 -6.82 -2.91 -9.88
C ASN A 50 -5.69 -2.16 -10.59
N GLY A 51 -4.69 -2.91 -11.05
CA GLY A 51 -3.50 -2.42 -11.74
C GLY A 51 -2.21 -2.57 -10.94
N LEU A 52 -1.11 -2.18 -11.60
CA LEU A 52 0.23 -2.15 -11.01
C LEU A 52 0.31 -1.10 -9.90
N VAL A 53 1.27 -1.23 -8.99
CA VAL A 53 1.52 -0.27 -7.91
C VAL A 53 1.67 1.16 -8.48
N SER A 54 2.40 1.31 -9.59
CA SER A 54 2.58 2.59 -10.29
C SER A 54 1.28 3.25 -10.76
N ASP A 55 0.28 2.45 -11.10
CA ASP A 55 -0.96 2.92 -11.72
C ASP A 55 -2.06 3.13 -10.67
N VAL A 56 -1.92 2.47 -9.51
CA VAL A 56 -2.89 2.55 -8.41
C VAL A 56 -2.67 3.80 -7.54
N PHE A 57 -1.42 4.24 -7.34
CA PHE A 57 -1.05 5.31 -6.41
C PHE A 57 -0.50 6.56 -7.11
N PHE A 58 -1.37 7.54 -7.35
CA PHE A 58 -0.95 8.88 -7.80
C PHE A 58 -0.60 9.80 -6.62
N LYS A 59 0.06 10.92 -6.90
CA LYS A 59 0.43 11.96 -5.91
C LYS A 59 -0.71 12.33 -4.95
N ARG A 60 -1.92 12.57 -5.47
CA ARG A 60 -3.12 12.89 -4.66
C ARG A 60 -3.55 11.76 -3.70
N HIS A 61 -3.20 10.51 -4.00
CA HIS A 61 -3.47 9.39 -3.13
C HIS A 61 -2.42 9.34 -2.02
N MET A 62 -1.15 9.49 -2.38
CA MET A 62 -0.03 9.48 -1.43
C MET A 62 -0.18 10.58 -0.38
N LEU A 63 -0.57 11.80 -0.78
CA LEU A 63 -0.83 12.91 0.14
C LEU A 63 -1.95 12.62 1.16
N ARG A 64 -2.85 11.67 0.90
CA ARG A 64 -3.92 11.28 1.84
C ARG A 64 -3.56 10.10 2.72
N LEU A 65 -2.54 9.33 2.36
CA LEU A 65 -2.06 8.16 3.11
C LEU A 65 -1.11 8.60 4.22
N GLU A 66 -1.60 9.45 5.11
CA GLU A 66 -0.86 9.90 6.28
C GLU A 66 -0.86 8.82 7.36
N GLY A 67 0.15 8.84 8.23
CA GLY A 67 0.28 7.89 9.34
C GLY A 67 1.64 7.21 9.40
N ASN A 68 2.10 6.92 10.62
CA ASN A 68 3.38 6.25 10.87
C ASN A 68 3.24 4.72 10.94
N VAL A 69 2.03 4.17 10.89
CA VAL A 69 1.77 2.73 10.82
C VAL A 69 0.96 2.45 9.58
N GLY A 70 1.28 1.38 8.86
CA GLY A 70 0.50 0.98 7.70
C GLY A 70 0.87 -0.38 7.13
N ILE A 71 -0.01 -0.87 6.28
CA ILE A 71 0.13 -2.13 5.55
C ILE A 71 -0.10 -1.91 4.06
N GLY A 72 0.52 -2.76 3.25
CA GLY A 72 0.42 -2.79 1.82
C GLY A 72 0.21 -4.20 1.29
N HIS A 73 -0.45 -4.32 0.13
CA HIS A 73 -0.70 -5.60 -0.54
C HIS A 73 -0.63 -5.46 -2.05
N VAL A 74 -0.05 -6.46 -2.72
CA VAL A 74 -0.16 -6.69 -4.17
C VAL A 74 -0.82 -8.03 -4.45
N ARG A 75 -1.88 -8.03 -5.25
CA ARG A 75 -2.74 -9.19 -5.51
C ARG A 75 -2.28 -9.94 -6.75
N TYR A 76 -2.13 -11.26 -6.60
CA TYR A 76 -2.14 -12.20 -7.72
C TYR A 76 -3.55 -12.76 -7.86
N PRO A 77 -4.12 -12.85 -9.08
CA PRO A 77 -5.47 -13.35 -9.25
C PRO A 77 -5.53 -14.85 -8.92
N THR A 78 -6.50 -15.24 -8.10
CA THR A 78 -6.79 -16.64 -7.77
C THR A 78 -8.29 -16.88 -7.88
N ALA A 79 -8.72 -18.14 -7.93
CA ALA A 79 -10.15 -18.44 -7.90
C ALA A 79 -10.79 -17.87 -6.62
N GLY A 80 -11.75 -16.95 -6.77
CA GLY A 80 -12.44 -16.28 -5.65
C GLY A 80 -11.89 -14.92 -5.24
N SER A 81 -10.84 -14.41 -5.90
CA SER A 81 -10.21 -13.12 -5.56
C SER A 81 -9.92 -12.26 -6.78
#